data_AF-A0A934E4U0-F1
#
_entry.id   AF-A0A934E4U0-F1
#
_cell.length_a   1.000
_cell.length_b   1.000
_cell.length_c   1.000
_cell.angle_alpha   90.00
_cell.angle_beta   90.00
_cell.angle_gamma   90.00
#
_symmetry.space_group_name_H-M   'P 1'
#
loop_
_entity.id
_entity.type
_entity.pdbx_description
1 polymer ?
#
loop_
_entity_poly.entity_id
_entity_poly.type
_entity_poly.pdbx_seq_one_letter_code
_entity_poly.pdbx_strand_id
1 'polypeptide(L)'
;MLRQHPLVRLLALSLLAAAAPACSCNQEPPAPPPVVEPATDTVTLLGRVVDEANAAVGGARVSVGSAQAKTNDDGRFFLAAPVAAAGTLAPVRVEADGFVPVERAADLSGKMRWQQLGTVWLPRAAATAQVQPGTATTLSDPASGLSVTVPAGAFSQAVTVRAALLDTSEPFFAELALPTRLPRPDNGAVALIFGLNLDAEGLQPSSPIAVTLPPPSTLPKGLSIPVGRFDPAAGAWVDAGAAVVGDDGKLALSVAHLSTYAAALPAVPA
;
A
#
# COMPACT_ATOMS: atom_id res chain seq x y z
N MET A 1 -42.42 -32.40 52.55
CA MET A 1 -43.41 -31.97 53.56
C MET A 1 -43.89 -30.57 53.14
N LEU A 2 -45.16 -30.31 52.84
CA LEU A 2 -46.28 -30.09 53.80
C LEU A 2 -45.93 -28.92 54.77
N ARG A 3 -46.64 -27.79 54.86
CA ARG A 3 -48.10 -27.47 54.75
C ARG A 3 -48.35 -26.00 54.32
N GLN A 4 -49.32 -25.71 53.44
CA GLN A 4 -50.73 -25.24 53.64
C GLN A 4 -50.95 -23.74 54.00
N HIS A 5 -51.91 -23.11 53.29
CA HIS A 5 -52.43 -21.74 53.45
C HIS A 5 -53.55 -21.63 54.50
N PRO A 6 -53.87 -20.40 54.95
CA PRO A 6 -55.25 -19.85 54.91
C PRO A 6 -55.27 -18.45 54.21
N LEU A 7 -56.22 -18.00 53.36
CA LEU A 7 -57.70 -17.86 53.39
C LEU A 7 -58.17 -16.39 53.59
N VAL A 8 -59.25 -16.05 52.85
CA VAL A 8 -60.28 -14.98 53.11
C VAL A 8 -59.79 -13.52 52.94
N ARG A 9 -60.45 -12.58 52.23
CA ARG A 9 -61.68 -12.46 51.37
C ARG A 9 -61.40 -11.35 50.29
N LEU A 10 -62.05 -11.19 49.12
CA LEU A 10 -63.44 -11.36 48.61
C LEU A 10 -64.34 -10.11 48.77
N LEU A 11 -64.43 -9.27 47.73
CA LEU A 11 -65.68 -8.67 47.26
C LEU A 11 -65.58 -8.27 45.77
N ALA A 12 -66.69 -8.36 45.04
CA ALA A 12 -66.78 -8.07 43.61
C ALA A 12 -67.59 -6.80 43.37
N LEU A 13 -67.39 -6.15 42.21
CA LEU A 13 -68.50 -5.46 41.54
C LEU A 13 -68.31 -5.46 40.02
N SER A 14 -69.29 -6.01 39.33
CA SER A 14 -69.45 -6.02 37.87
C SER A 14 -69.83 -4.64 37.33
N LEU A 15 -69.37 -4.26 36.13
CA LEU A 15 -70.09 -3.30 35.30
C LEU A 15 -69.90 -3.51 33.79
N LEU A 16 -71.07 -3.61 33.12
CA LEU A 16 -71.42 -3.45 31.71
C LEU A 16 -70.34 -3.47 30.60
N ALA A 17 -70.63 -4.30 29.59
CA ALA A 17 -70.06 -4.17 28.24
C ALA A 17 -70.66 -2.99 27.47
N ALA A 18 -69.83 -2.32 26.66
CA ALA A 18 -70.25 -1.45 25.57
C ALA A 18 -69.40 -1.78 24.34
N ALA A 19 -70.00 -2.51 23.37
CA ALA A 19 -69.36 -2.78 22.10
C ALA A 19 -69.49 -1.56 21.18
N ALA A 20 -68.39 -0.84 20.95
CA ALA A 20 -68.31 0.21 19.94
C ALA A 20 -67.90 -0.39 18.57
N PRO A 21 -68.42 0.11 17.44
CA PRO A 21 -68.08 -0.39 16.12
C PRO A 21 -66.65 -0.01 15.72
N ALA A 22 -66.07 -0.80 14.81
CA ALA A 22 -64.70 -0.62 14.36
C ALA A 22 -64.49 0.67 13.56
N CYS A 23 -63.66 1.58 14.08
CA CYS A 23 -62.77 2.39 13.25
C CYS A 23 -61.40 1.74 13.24
N SER A 24 -61.16 0.86 12.26
CA SER A 24 -59.82 0.35 11.95
C SER A 24 -59.00 1.46 11.30
N CYS A 25 -58.50 2.39 12.11
CA CYS A 25 -57.44 3.30 11.70
C CYS A 25 -56.15 2.46 11.54
N ASN A 26 -55.96 1.88 10.36
CA ASN A 26 -54.64 1.44 9.89
C ASN A 26 -53.77 2.68 9.71
N GLN A 27 -53.31 3.26 10.82
CA GLN A 27 -52.07 4.01 10.81
C GLN A 27 -50.95 2.98 10.80
N GLU A 28 -50.48 2.68 9.60
CA GLU A 28 -49.16 2.10 9.43
C GLU A 28 -48.17 2.97 10.23
N PRO A 29 -47.34 2.39 11.12
CA PRO A 29 -46.41 3.17 11.91
C PRO A 29 -45.61 4.08 10.98
N PRO A 30 -45.44 5.37 11.30
CA PRO A 30 -44.69 6.28 10.43
C PRO A 30 -43.33 5.66 10.17
N ALA A 31 -43.01 5.46 8.87
CA ALA A 31 -41.77 4.83 8.47
C ALA A 31 -40.61 5.51 9.23
N PRO A 32 -39.69 4.73 9.84
CA PRO A 32 -38.59 5.33 10.58
C PRO A 32 -37.90 6.35 9.66
N PRO A 33 -37.56 7.55 10.18
CA PRO A 33 -36.94 8.58 9.35
C PRO A 33 -35.73 7.97 8.65
N PRO A 34 -35.51 8.27 7.35
CA PRO A 34 -34.40 7.70 6.61
C PRO A 34 -33.13 7.94 7.42
N VAL A 35 -32.38 6.86 7.70
CA VAL A 35 -31.11 6.96 8.41
C VAL A 35 -30.21 7.81 7.52
N VAL A 36 -30.03 9.07 7.89
CA VAL A 36 -29.10 9.97 7.22
C VAL A 36 -27.72 9.47 7.62
N GLU A 37 -27.13 8.61 6.78
CA GLU A 37 -25.73 8.27 6.90
C GLU A 37 -24.92 9.57 6.92
N PRO A 38 -24.03 9.77 7.92
CA PRO A 38 -23.27 10.99 8.00
C PRO A 38 -22.42 11.12 6.74
N ALA A 39 -22.59 12.24 6.02
CA ALA A 39 -21.79 12.55 4.85
C ALA A 39 -20.30 12.47 5.25
N THR A 40 -19.60 11.49 4.70
CA THR A 40 -18.20 11.25 5.05
C THR A 40 -17.38 12.35 4.40
N ASP A 41 -16.70 13.17 5.21
CA ASP A 41 -15.89 14.28 4.73
C ASP A 41 -14.72 13.72 3.89
N THR A 42 -14.54 14.20 2.66
CA THR A 42 -13.54 13.66 1.70
C THR A 42 -12.47 14.66 1.28
N VAL A 43 -11.30 14.13 0.93
CA VAL A 43 -10.22 14.83 0.20
C VAL A 43 -10.08 14.22 -1.19
N THR A 44 -9.93 15.07 -2.22
CA THR A 44 -9.64 14.61 -3.59
C THR A 44 -8.13 14.47 -3.80
N LEU A 45 -7.64 13.24 -3.92
CA LEU A 45 -6.29 12.97 -4.42
C LEU A 45 -6.25 13.11 -5.94
N LEU A 46 -5.22 13.76 -6.45
CA LEU A 46 -4.99 13.94 -7.89
C LEU A 46 -3.51 13.72 -8.26
N GLY A 47 -3.29 13.13 -9.43
CA GLY A 47 -1.94 12.83 -9.93
C GLY A 47 -1.95 12.22 -11.33
N ARG A 48 -0.76 11.82 -11.81
CA ARG A 48 -0.55 11.13 -13.09
C ARG A 48 0.33 9.90 -12.88
N VAL A 49 -0.02 8.78 -13.49
CA VAL A 49 0.78 7.54 -13.51
C VAL A 49 1.50 7.41 -14.84
N VAL A 50 2.79 7.07 -14.79
CA VAL A 50 3.66 6.91 -15.96
C VAL A 50 4.52 5.66 -15.85
N ASP A 51 4.98 5.14 -16.98
CA ASP A 51 5.99 4.07 -17.04
C ASP A 51 7.42 4.63 -17.04
N GLU A 52 8.42 3.73 -17.11
CA GLU A 52 9.84 4.07 -17.23
C GLU A 52 10.22 4.91 -18.47
N ALA A 53 9.36 4.96 -19.49
CA ALA A 53 9.53 5.83 -20.66
C ALA A 53 8.77 7.17 -20.53
N ASN A 54 8.21 7.48 -19.35
CA ASN A 54 7.32 8.63 -19.08
C ASN A 54 6.02 8.63 -19.94
N ALA A 55 5.69 7.49 -20.56
CA ALA A 55 4.42 7.30 -21.25
C ALA A 55 3.29 7.17 -20.22
N ALA A 56 2.09 7.62 -20.60
CA ALA A 56 0.92 7.54 -19.73
C ALA A 56 0.48 6.09 -19.51
N VAL A 57 0.22 5.70 -18.25
CA VAL A 57 -0.38 4.40 -17.94
C VAL A 57 -1.88 4.58 -17.68
N GLY A 58 -2.69 4.34 -18.71
CA GLY A 58 -4.15 4.34 -18.61
C GLY A 58 -4.72 3.07 -17.96
N GLY A 59 -5.85 3.19 -17.29
CA GLY A 59 -6.55 2.07 -16.64
C GLY A 59 -5.93 1.53 -15.34
N ALA A 60 -4.77 2.06 -14.91
CA ALA A 60 -4.11 1.71 -13.64
C ALA A 60 -5.04 2.00 -12.46
N ARG A 61 -5.11 1.08 -11.50
CA ARG A 61 -5.86 1.28 -10.26
C ARG A 61 -5.03 2.11 -9.29
N VAL A 62 -5.65 3.11 -8.70
CA VAL A 62 -5.12 3.90 -7.58
C VAL A 62 -6.04 3.65 -6.39
N SER A 63 -5.49 3.25 -5.25
CA SER A 63 -6.28 2.91 -4.05
C SER A 63 -5.66 3.46 -2.77
N VAL A 64 -6.53 3.88 -1.84
CA VAL A 64 -6.16 4.28 -0.47
C VAL A 64 -7.25 3.84 0.51
N GLY A 65 -6.91 2.97 1.45
CA GLY A 65 -7.90 2.30 2.30
C GLY A 65 -8.96 1.57 1.46
N SER A 66 -10.23 1.92 1.65
CA SER A 66 -11.37 1.40 0.87
C SER A 66 -11.68 2.19 -0.42
N ALA A 67 -11.06 3.36 -0.62
CA ALA A 67 -11.31 4.21 -1.78
C ALA A 67 -10.42 3.80 -2.96
N GLN A 68 -10.99 3.79 -4.17
CA GLN A 68 -10.25 3.48 -5.40
C GLN A 68 -10.75 4.26 -6.62
N ALA A 69 -9.84 4.53 -7.55
CA ALA A 69 -10.11 5.12 -8.86
C ALA A 69 -9.27 4.40 -9.93
N LYS A 70 -9.53 4.71 -11.21
CA LYS A 70 -8.65 4.34 -12.33
C LYS A 70 -8.08 5.59 -12.99
N THR A 71 -6.90 5.45 -13.59
CA THR A 71 -6.35 6.46 -14.48
C THR A 71 -7.10 6.50 -15.83
N ASN A 72 -7.23 7.69 -16.40
CA ASN A 72 -7.65 7.88 -17.80
C ASN A 72 -6.48 7.61 -18.77
N ASP A 73 -6.71 7.76 -20.07
CA ASP A 73 -5.70 7.51 -21.12
C ASP A 73 -4.47 8.44 -21.03
N ASP A 74 -4.58 9.64 -20.41
CA ASP A 74 -3.44 10.52 -20.11
C ASP A 74 -2.62 10.07 -18.88
N GLY A 75 -3.04 8.97 -18.23
CA GLY A 75 -2.51 8.46 -16.98
C GLY A 75 -3.01 9.22 -15.75
N ARG A 76 -3.95 10.17 -15.89
CA ARG A 76 -4.42 11.03 -14.79
C ARG A 76 -5.53 10.37 -13.99
N PHE A 77 -5.55 10.57 -12.68
CA PHE A 77 -6.61 10.09 -11.79
C PHE A 77 -7.13 11.21 -10.89
N PHE A 78 -8.38 11.04 -10.44
CA PHE A 78 -9.02 11.80 -9.38
C PHE A 78 -9.68 10.80 -8.44
N LEU A 79 -9.31 10.83 -7.16
CA LEU A 79 -9.73 9.85 -6.15
C LEU A 79 -10.26 10.58 -4.91
N ALA A 80 -11.56 10.56 -4.70
CA ALA A 80 -12.16 10.99 -3.44
C ALA A 80 -11.90 9.93 -2.35
N ALA A 81 -11.15 10.30 -1.32
CA ALA A 81 -10.83 9.46 -0.18
C ALA A 81 -11.39 10.08 1.11
N PRO A 82 -11.82 9.27 2.11
CA PRO A 82 -12.20 9.79 3.42
C PRO A 82 -11.07 10.59 4.07
N VAL A 83 -11.43 11.64 4.84
CA VAL A 83 -10.49 12.36 5.69
C VAL A 83 -9.88 11.41 6.72
N ALA A 84 -8.55 11.43 6.85
CA ALA A 84 -7.79 10.68 7.84
C ALA A 84 -7.48 11.53 9.08
N ALA A 85 -7.00 10.89 10.15
CA ALA A 85 -6.53 11.58 11.34
C ALA A 85 -5.38 12.56 11.02
N ALA A 86 -5.43 13.76 11.61
CA ALA A 86 -4.40 14.77 11.38
C ALA A 86 -3.02 14.30 11.87
N GLY A 87 -2.02 14.41 11.01
CA GLY A 87 -0.66 13.92 11.29
C GLY A 87 -0.41 12.45 10.94
N THR A 88 -1.41 11.74 10.42
CA THR A 88 -1.24 10.40 9.82
C THR A 88 -1.16 10.52 8.30
N LEU A 89 -0.21 9.83 7.67
CA LEU A 89 -0.15 9.68 6.23
C LEU A 89 -0.84 8.38 5.81
N ALA A 90 -1.56 8.44 4.69
CA ALA A 90 -2.26 7.29 4.13
C ALA A 90 -1.43 6.67 2.98
N PRO A 91 -1.13 5.35 3.03
CA PRO A 91 -0.57 4.62 1.91
C PRO A 91 -1.48 4.68 0.68
N VAL A 92 -0.98 5.27 -0.41
CA VAL A 92 -1.62 5.22 -1.72
C VAL A 92 -0.90 4.19 -2.57
N ARG A 93 -1.59 3.11 -2.92
CA ARG A 93 -1.07 2.04 -3.77
C ARG A 93 -1.53 2.23 -5.21
N VAL A 94 -0.62 2.02 -6.16
CA VAL A 94 -0.89 2.10 -7.60
C VAL A 94 -0.45 0.82 -8.29
N GLU A 95 -1.33 0.24 -9.09
CA GLU A 95 -1.12 -1.06 -9.75
C GLU A 95 -1.71 -1.10 -11.17
N ALA A 96 -1.06 -1.85 -12.07
CA ALA A 96 -1.55 -2.16 -13.40
C ALA A 96 -0.97 -3.50 -13.89
N ASP A 97 -1.60 -4.11 -14.89
CA ASP A 97 -1.15 -5.39 -15.45
C ASP A 97 0.19 -5.25 -16.20
N GLY A 98 1.13 -6.15 -15.93
CA GLY A 98 2.50 -6.10 -16.46
C GLY A 98 3.47 -5.21 -15.66
N PHE A 99 3.00 -4.50 -14.64
CA PHE A 99 3.80 -3.62 -13.80
C PHE A 99 4.02 -4.17 -12.38
N VAL A 100 5.03 -3.66 -11.67
CA VAL A 100 5.17 -3.86 -10.22
C VAL A 100 4.37 -2.78 -9.49
N PRO A 101 3.43 -3.14 -8.59
CA PRO A 101 2.75 -2.15 -7.77
C PRO A 101 3.72 -1.26 -7.00
N VAL A 102 3.36 0.02 -6.89
CA VAL A 102 4.14 1.03 -6.17
C VAL A 102 3.28 1.71 -5.11
N GLU A 103 3.96 2.27 -4.11
CA GLU A 103 3.31 2.99 -3.03
C GLU A 103 3.80 4.44 -2.98
N ARG A 104 2.95 5.30 -2.43
CA ARG A 104 3.18 6.71 -2.10
C ARG A 104 2.50 6.98 -0.76
N ALA A 105 2.80 8.12 -0.15
CA ALA A 105 2.13 8.58 1.06
C ALA A 105 1.37 9.88 0.80
N ALA A 106 0.19 10.04 1.39
CA ALA A 106 -0.64 11.23 1.24
C ALA A 106 -1.13 11.77 2.59
N ASP A 107 -1.08 13.09 2.79
CA ASP A 107 -1.79 13.77 3.89
C ASP A 107 -3.27 13.89 3.50
N LEU A 108 -4.13 13.14 4.20
CA LEU A 108 -5.59 13.17 4.04
C LEU A 108 -6.29 13.89 5.20
N SER A 109 -5.59 14.71 5.98
CA SER A 109 -6.12 15.39 7.18
C SER A 109 -7.22 16.44 6.96
N GLY A 110 -7.68 16.63 5.72
CA GLY A 110 -8.77 17.55 5.40
C GLY A 110 -8.43 19.05 5.43
N LYS A 111 -7.20 19.43 5.83
CA LYS A 111 -6.69 20.82 5.79
C LYS A 111 -6.91 21.49 4.43
N MET A 112 -6.80 20.69 3.37
CA MET A 112 -7.18 21.03 1.99
C MET A 112 -8.19 20.01 1.51
N ARG A 113 -9.18 20.44 0.70
CA ARG A 113 -10.16 19.53 0.08
C ARG A 113 -9.62 18.77 -1.14
N TRP A 114 -8.40 19.09 -1.56
CA TRP A 114 -7.66 18.37 -2.58
C TRP A 114 -6.19 18.24 -2.18
N GLN A 115 -5.54 17.16 -2.59
CA GLN A 115 -4.13 16.90 -2.35
C GLN A 115 -3.47 16.37 -3.62
N GLN A 116 -2.35 16.96 -4.02
CA GLN A 116 -1.61 16.52 -5.19
C GLN A 116 -0.59 15.45 -4.80
N LEU A 117 -0.71 14.27 -5.41
CA LEU A 117 0.26 13.16 -5.27
C LEU A 117 1.43 13.30 -6.26
N GLY A 118 1.27 14.12 -7.30
CA GLY A 118 2.28 14.37 -8.33
C GLY A 118 2.31 13.29 -9.41
N THR A 119 3.49 13.02 -9.96
CA THR A 119 3.73 11.93 -10.90
C THR A 119 4.14 10.67 -10.14
N VAL A 120 3.40 9.58 -10.36
CA VAL A 120 3.73 8.25 -9.85
C VAL A 120 4.35 7.46 -10.99
N TRP A 121 5.61 7.08 -10.84
CA TRP A 121 6.25 6.15 -11.77
C TRP A 121 5.92 4.73 -11.35
N LEU A 122 5.44 3.94 -12.32
CA LEU A 122 4.99 2.58 -12.18
C LEU A 122 5.87 1.72 -13.10
N PRO A 123 6.91 1.04 -12.59
CA PRO A 123 7.90 0.35 -13.43
C PRO A 123 7.37 -1.00 -13.92
N ARG A 124 7.67 -1.35 -15.17
CA ARG A 124 7.37 -2.69 -15.71
C ARG A 124 8.08 -3.77 -14.90
N ALA A 125 7.42 -4.91 -14.71
CA ALA A 125 8.04 -6.04 -14.02
C ALA A 125 9.16 -6.64 -14.87
N ALA A 126 10.41 -6.49 -14.40
CA ALA A 126 11.58 -7.09 -15.02
C ALA A 126 11.63 -8.60 -14.77
N ALA A 127 11.31 -9.02 -13.54
CA ALA A 127 11.17 -10.42 -13.17
C ALA A 127 9.82 -10.67 -12.48
N THR A 128 9.24 -11.85 -12.70
CA THR A 128 7.98 -12.29 -12.07
C THR A 128 7.96 -13.80 -11.92
N ALA A 129 7.49 -14.32 -10.79
CA ALA A 129 7.23 -15.74 -10.60
C ALA A 129 6.03 -16.00 -9.68
N GLN A 130 5.37 -17.14 -9.90
CA GLN A 130 4.45 -17.74 -8.94
C GLN A 130 5.27 -18.47 -7.87
N VAL A 131 5.20 -18.01 -6.63
CA VAL A 131 5.79 -18.69 -5.48
C VAL A 131 4.74 -19.58 -4.84
N GLN A 132 5.07 -20.84 -4.60
CA GLN A 132 4.20 -21.81 -3.95
C GLN A 132 4.60 -22.01 -2.48
N PRO A 133 3.65 -22.22 -1.55
CA PRO A 133 3.97 -22.51 -0.15
C PRO A 133 4.96 -23.67 -0.01
N GLY A 134 5.93 -23.51 0.90
CA GLY A 134 6.95 -24.53 1.17
C GLY A 134 7.96 -24.78 0.04
N THR A 135 7.93 -24.04 -1.07
CA THR A 135 8.85 -24.20 -2.19
C THR A 135 9.76 -22.97 -2.30
N ALA A 136 11.07 -23.18 -2.46
CA ALA A 136 12.00 -22.09 -2.78
C ALA A 136 11.88 -21.71 -4.26
N THR A 137 11.92 -20.42 -4.60
CA THR A 137 11.71 -19.94 -5.97
C THR A 137 12.66 -18.80 -6.28
N THR A 138 13.37 -18.90 -7.40
CA THR A 138 14.18 -17.81 -7.94
C THR A 138 13.48 -17.24 -9.16
N LEU A 139 13.31 -15.92 -9.17
CA LEU A 139 12.92 -15.14 -10.34
C LEU A 139 14.10 -14.28 -10.77
N SER A 140 14.38 -14.22 -12.06
CA SER A 140 15.52 -13.48 -12.59
C SER A 140 15.17 -12.80 -13.92
N ASP A 141 15.85 -11.70 -14.18
CA ASP A 141 15.88 -11.04 -15.47
C ASP A 141 17.32 -11.10 -16.01
N PRO A 142 17.60 -11.93 -17.02
CA PRO A 142 18.92 -12.00 -17.64
C PRO A 142 19.36 -10.69 -18.33
N ALA A 143 18.43 -9.80 -18.71
CA ALA A 143 18.76 -8.56 -19.40
C ALA A 143 19.34 -7.51 -18.45
N SER A 144 18.71 -7.31 -17.29
CA SER A 144 19.25 -6.43 -16.23
C SER A 144 20.22 -7.13 -15.27
N GLY A 145 20.27 -8.47 -15.26
CA GLY A 145 21.08 -9.23 -14.30
C GLY A 145 20.48 -9.31 -12.89
N LEU A 146 19.25 -8.82 -12.69
CA LEU A 146 18.48 -8.95 -11.45
C LEU A 146 18.16 -10.42 -11.15
N SER A 147 18.31 -10.82 -9.89
CA SER A 147 17.87 -12.11 -9.37
C SER A 147 17.29 -11.94 -7.97
N VAL A 148 16.12 -12.52 -7.72
CA VAL A 148 15.45 -12.55 -6.42
C VAL A 148 15.18 -14.00 -6.06
N THR A 149 15.68 -14.45 -4.90
CA THR A 149 15.53 -15.82 -4.41
C THR A 149 14.69 -15.81 -3.14
N VAL A 150 13.46 -16.31 -3.28
CA VAL A 150 12.48 -16.46 -2.21
C VAL A 150 12.68 -17.82 -1.55
N PRO A 151 12.96 -17.89 -0.24
CA PRO A 151 13.17 -19.16 0.45
C PRO A 151 11.86 -19.92 0.64
N ALA A 152 11.97 -21.24 0.80
CA ALA A 152 10.85 -22.12 1.08
C ALA A 152 10.08 -21.67 2.34
N GLY A 153 8.77 -21.49 2.21
CA GLY A 153 7.91 -21.09 3.34
C GLY A 153 7.87 -19.59 3.65
N ALA A 154 8.55 -18.74 2.85
CA ALA A 154 8.45 -17.29 2.97
C ALA A 154 6.99 -16.77 2.85
N PHE A 155 6.14 -17.47 2.11
CA PHE A 155 4.70 -17.20 2.01
C PHE A 155 3.88 -18.43 2.40
N SER A 156 2.78 -18.20 3.14
CA SER A 156 1.84 -19.24 3.59
C SER A 156 0.80 -19.63 2.54
N GLN A 157 0.63 -18.81 1.51
CA GLN A 157 -0.25 -19.05 0.36
C GLN A 157 0.51 -18.78 -0.95
N ALA A 158 -0.04 -19.28 -2.07
CA ALA A 158 0.53 -18.99 -3.38
C ALA A 158 0.42 -17.50 -3.70
N VAL A 159 1.46 -16.92 -4.30
CA VAL A 159 1.52 -15.48 -4.60
C VAL A 159 2.39 -15.17 -5.82
N THR A 160 2.01 -14.18 -6.60
CA THR A 160 2.85 -13.61 -7.66
C THR A 160 3.87 -12.63 -7.05
N VAL A 161 5.14 -13.03 -6.96
CA VAL A 161 6.23 -12.09 -6.64
C VAL A 161 6.65 -11.38 -7.92
N ARG A 162 6.73 -10.05 -7.88
CA ARG A 162 7.20 -9.20 -8.99
C ARG A 162 8.35 -8.32 -8.53
N ALA A 163 9.31 -8.08 -9.42
CA ALA A 163 10.47 -7.25 -9.17
C ALA A 163 10.81 -6.36 -10.38
N ALA A 164 11.22 -5.12 -10.13
CA ALA A 164 11.67 -4.17 -11.15
C ALA A 164 12.82 -3.31 -10.63
N LEU A 165 13.78 -2.99 -11.50
CA LEU A 165 14.77 -1.95 -11.24
C LEU A 165 14.24 -0.60 -11.69
N LEU A 166 14.64 0.45 -10.99
CA LEU A 166 14.56 1.81 -11.53
C LEU A 166 15.75 2.03 -12.46
N ASP A 167 15.52 2.66 -13.61
CA ASP A 167 16.60 3.16 -14.44
C ASP A 167 17.35 4.28 -13.71
N THR A 168 18.64 4.07 -13.46
CA THR A 168 19.54 5.02 -12.80
C THR A 168 20.51 5.70 -13.77
N SER A 169 20.43 5.42 -15.08
CA SER A 169 21.30 6.02 -16.09
C SER A 169 21.12 7.53 -16.22
N GLU A 170 19.90 8.01 -15.98
CA GLU A 170 19.53 9.42 -15.94
C GLU A 170 19.21 9.87 -14.50
N PRO A 171 20.21 10.29 -13.70
CA PRO A 171 20.09 10.42 -12.25
C PRO A 171 19.04 11.44 -11.79
N PHE A 172 18.76 12.47 -12.61
CA PHE A 172 17.72 13.46 -12.30
C PHE A 172 16.30 12.87 -12.40
N PHE A 173 16.06 11.98 -13.38
CA PHE A 173 14.78 11.31 -13.56
C PHE A 173 14.62 10.12 -12.62
N ALA A 174 15.71 9.42 -12.32
CA ALA A 174 15.73 8.28 -11.40
C ALA A 174 15.20 8.65 -10.00
N GLU A 175 15.54 9.82 -9.46
CA GLU A 175 15.02 10.28 -8.16
C GLU A 175 13.53 10.71 -8.24
N LEU A 176 13.02 11.10 -9.42
CA LEU A 176 11.60 11.41 -9.62
C LEU A 176 10.73 10.14 -9.68
N ALA A 177 11.32 8.99 -9.99
CA ALA A 177 10.62 7.70 -9.95
C ALA A 177 10.41 7.18 -8.52
N LEU A 178 11.24 7.62 -7.57
CA LEU A 178 11.16 7.24 -6.16
C LEU A 178 9.86 7.71 -5.48
N PRO A 179 9.44 7.03 -4.39
CA PRO A 179 8.21 7.35 -3.67
C PRO A 179 8.24 8.68 -2.91
N THR A 180 9.42 9.09 -2.46
CA THR A 180 9.73 10.41 -1.92
C THR A 180 11.22 10.68 -2.13
N ARG A 181 11.66 11.93 -2.01
CA ARG A 181 13.09 12.29 -2.11
C ARG A 181 13.89 11.49 -1.08
N LEU A 182 15.09 11.04 -1.48
CA LEU A 182 16.01 10.44 -0.52
C LEU A 182 16.45 11.48 0.52
N PRO A 183 16.74 11.06 1.77
CA PRO A 183 17.46 11.90 2.72
C PRO A 183 18.76 12.41 2.08
N ARG A 184 19.13 13.65 2.36
CA ARG A 184 20.36 14.27 1.85
C ARG A 184 21.12 14.94 2.98
N PRO A 185 22.46 14.98 2.93
CA PRO A 185 23.22 15.93 3.75
C PRO A 185 22.89 17.36 3.29
N ASP A 186 23.02 18.35 4.17
CA ASP A 186 22.77 19.75 3.84
C ASP A 186 23.59 20.18 2.61
N ASN A 187 22.88 20.61 1.55
CA ASN A 187 23.44 21.00 0.24
C ASN A 187 24.20 19.89 -0.53
N GLY A 188 24.08 18.63 -0.12
CA GLY A 188 24.69 17.49 -0.80
C GLY A 188 23.96 17.06 -2.09
N ALA A 189 24.72 16.84 -3.16
CA ALA A 189 24.25 16.03 -4.29
C ALA A 189 24.24 14.54 -3.87
N VAL A 190 23.23 13.80 -4.32
CA VAL A 190 23.08 12.37 -4.05
C VAL A 190 23.01 11.63 -5.38
N ALA A 191 23.91 10.67 -5.58
CA ALA A 191 24.00 9.82 -6.76
C ALA A 191 23.37 8.45 -6.44
N LEU A 192 22.22 8.15 -7.04
CA LEU A 192 21.52 6.88 -6.88
C LEU A 192 22.37 5.74 -7.47
N ILE A 193 22.65 4.72 -6.67
CA ILE A 193 23.35 3.50 -7.12
C ILE A 193 22.34 2.52 -7.73
N PHE A 194 21.20 2.33 -7.04
CA PHE A 194 20.09 1.54 -7.53
C PHE A 194 18.77 2.02 -6.93
N GLY A 195 17.68 1.79 -7.65
CA GLY A 195 16.34 1.68 -7.09
C GLY A 195 15.77 0.31 -7.45
N LEU A 196 15.00 -0.28 -6.53
CA LEU A 196 14.39 -1.62 -6.67
C LEU A 196 12.96 -1.58 -6.12
N ASN A 197 11.99 -2.03 -6.90
CA ASN A 197 10.62 -2.27 -6.45
C ASN A 197 10.36 -3.77 -6.35
N LEU A 198 9.80 -4.18 -5.21
CA LEU A 198 9.36 -5.55 -4.95
C LEU A 198 7.91 -5.52 -4.45
N ASP A 199 7.09 -6.44 -4.96
CA ASP A 199 5.72 -6.66 -4.47
C ASP A 199 5.35 -8.14 -4.55
N ALA A 200 4.44 -8.56 -3.66
CA ALA A 200 3.81 -9.87 -3.69
C ALA A 200 2.32 -9.72 -3.36
N GLU A 201 1.58 -9.00 -4.21
CA GLU A 201 0.13 -8.79 -4.06
C GLU A 201 -0.25 -8.11 -2.72
N GLY A 202 0.63 -7.26 -2.19
CA GLY A 202 0.50 -6.63 -0.88
C GLY A 202 0.86 -7.52 0.33
N LEU A 203 1.26 -8.78 0.10
CA LEU A 203 1.73 -9.68 1.16
C LEU A 203 3.19 -9.41 1.51
N GLN A 204 3.54 -9.69 2.77
CA GLN A 204 4.89 -9.57 3.31
C GLN A 204 5.43 -10.97 3.65
N PRO A 205 6.72 -11.27 3.37
CA PRO A 205 7.28 -12.58 3.64
C PRO A 205 7.52 -12.81 5.14
N SER A 206 7.41 -14.06 5.57
CA SER A 206 7.73 -14.51 6.94
C SER A 206 9.24 -14.72 7.17
N SER A 207 10.05 -14.64 6.12
CA SER A 207 11.49 -14.89 6.15
C SER A 207 12.20 -14.04 5.08
N PRO A 208 13.43 -13.53 5.32
CA PRO A 208 14.10 -12.64 4.39
C PRO A 208 14.36 -13.27 3.01
N ILE A 209 14.12 -12.48 1.97
CA ILE A 209 14.34 -12.81 0.57
C ILE A 209 15.74 -12.31 0.16
N ALA A 210 16.52 -13.15 -0.50
CA ALA A 210 17.82 -12.74 -1.02
C ALA A 210 17.66 -12.05 -2.39
N VAL A 211 18.27 -10.88 -2.57
CA VAL A 211 18.28 -10.16 -3.85
C VAL A 211 19.72 -9.95 -4.31
N THR A 212 19.93 -10.12 -5.60
CA THR A 212 21.18 -9.80 -6.29
C THR A 212 20.87 -8.86 -7.46
N LEU A 213 21.56 -7.73 -7.50
CA LEU A 213 21.40 -6.68 -8.50
C LEU A 213 22.54 -6.74 -9.53
N PRO A 214 22.42 -6.11 -10.71
CA PRO A 214 23.55 -5.88 -11.61
C PRO A 214 24.78 -5.30 -10.91
N PRO A 215 25.98 -5.49 -11.47
CA PRO A 215 27.18 -4.86 -10.94
C PRO A 215 27.06 -3.33 -11.04
N PRO A 216 27.11 -2.59 -9.91
CA PRO A 216 27.18 -1.14 -9.95
C PRO A 216 28.52 -0.76 -10.58
N SER A 217 28.49 0.19 -11.53
CA SER A 217 29.72 0.62 -12.19
C SER A 217 30.74 1.13 -11.17
N THR A 218 31.94 0.53 -11.18
CA THR A 218 33.16 0.99 -10.47
C THR A 218 33.21 0.86 -8.93
N LEU A 219 32.30 0.14 -8.27
CA LEU A 219 32.39 -0.03 -6.81
C LEU A 219 33.37 -1.15 -6.38
N PRO A 220 34.19 -0.94 -5.31
CA PRO A 220 35.09 -1.97 -4.79
C PRO A 220 34.37 -3.19 -4.23
N LYS A 221 34.93 -4.39 -4.47
CA LYS A 221 34.56 -5.63 -3.80
C LYS A 221 34.56 -5.46 -2.27
N GLY A 222 33.54 -6.00 -1.60
CA GLY A 222 33.37 -5.94 -0.15
C GLY A 222 32.91 -4.59 0.38
N LEU A 223 32.68 -3.59 -0.48
CA LEU A 223 32.05 -2.33 -0.05
C LEU A 223 30.62 -2.64 0.45
N SER A 224 30.34 -2.19 1.67
CA SER A 224 29.01 -2.20 2.28
C SER A 224 28.36 -0.84 2.10
N ILE A 225 27.13 -0.83 1.58
CA ILE A 225 26.40 0.37 1.17
C ILE A 225 25.07 0.40 1.92
N PRO A 226 24.79 1.41 2.76
CA PRO A 226 23.48 1.56 3.40
C PRO A 226 22.33 1.60 2.40
N VAL A 227 21.23 0.93 2.73
CA VAL A 227 20.03 0.82 1.89
C VAL A 227 18.82 1.34 2.65
N GLY A 228 18.09 2.27 2.04
CA GLY A 228 16.79 2.71 2.53
C GLY A 228 15.66 1.86 1.96
N ARG A 229 14.65 1.57 2.78
CA ARG A 229 13.32 1.09 2.36
C ARG A 229 12.32 2.23 2.51
N PHE A 230 11.41 2.42 1.56
CA PHE A 230 10.29 3.33 1.75
C PHE A 230 9.24 2.72 2.68
N ASP A 231 8.80 3.50 3.66
CA ASP A 231 7.66 3.18 4.50
C ASP A 231 6.48 4.11 4.15
N PRO A 232 5.38 3.58 3.59
CA PRO A 232 4.26 4.41 3.11
C PRO A 232 3.39 4.96 4.25
N ALA A 233 3.46 4.39 5.46
CA ALA A 233 2.71 4.87 6.62
C ALA A 233 3.45 6.04 7.30
N ALA A 234 4.79 6.01 7.30
CA ALA A 234 5.62 7.14 7.70
C ALA A 234 5.81 8.18 6.57
N GLY A 235 5.58 7.80 5.32
CA GLY A 235 5.89 8.61 4.13
C GLY A 235 7.37 8.94 3.97
N ALA A 236 8.24 8.08 4.52
CA ALA A 236 9.65 8.35 4.71
C ALA A 236 10.50 7.13 4.31
N TRP A 237 11.79 7.37 4.14
CA TRP A 237 12.79 6.30 4.04
C TRP A 237 13.17 5.85 5.46
N VAL A 238 13.32 4.55 5.65
CA VAL A 238 13.82 3.94 6.89
C VAL A 238 15.01 3.04 6.58
N ASP A 239 15.90 2.85 7.56
CA ASP A 239 17.03 1.93 7.44
C ASP A 239 16.53 0.50 7.14
N ALA A 240 17.18 -0.14 6.16
CA ALA A 240 16.95 -1.53 5.78
C ALA A 240 18.25 -2.35 5.74
N GLY A 241 19.29 -1.87 6.41
CA GLY A 241 20.61 -2.49 6.47
C GLY A 241 21.50 -2.07 5.31
N ALA A 242 22.22 -3.03 4.72
CA ALA A 242 23.21 -2.73 3.68
C ALA A 242 23.19 -3.75 2.54
N ALA A 243 23.55 -3.27 1.34
CA ALA A 243 23.93 -4.08 0.21
C ALA A 243 25.46 -4.22 0.18
N VAL A 244 25.97 -5.41 -0.11
CA VAL A 244 27.42 -5.69 -0.17
C VAL A 244 27.82 -6.04 -1.59
N VAL A 245 28.91 -5.44 -2.08
CA VAL A 245 29.52 -5.80 -3.38
C VAL A 245 30.22 -7.16 -3.25
N GLY A 246 29.67 -8.17 -3.93
CA GLY A 246 30.18 -9.54 -3.94
C GLY A 246 31.46 -9.76 -4.76
N ASP A 247 31.95 -10.99 -4.73
CA ASP A 247 33.12 -11.44 -5.48
C ASP A 247 32.95 -11.36 -7.01
N ASP A 248 31.71 -11.47 -7.48
CA ASP A 248 31.30 -11.31 -8.88
C ASP A 248 31.01 -9.85 -9.27
N GLY A 249 31.26 -8.91 -8.36
CA GLY A 249 31.00 -7.48 -8.53
C GLY A 249 29.54 -7.07 -8.40
N LYS A 250 28.60 -7.98 -8.12
CA LYS A 250 27.17 -7.68 -7.96
C LYS A 250 26.86 -7.17 -6.56
N LEU A 251 25.77 -6.41 -6.41
CA LEU A 251 25.25 -6.06 -5.09
C LEU A 251 24.31 -7.14 -4.59
N ALA A 252 24.60 -7.68 -3.40
CA ALA A 252 23.73 -8.59 -2.67
C ALA A 252 23.08 -7.90 -1.47
N LEU A 253 21.77 -8.06 -1.30
CA LEU A 253 21.01 -7.56 -0.14
C LEU A 253 19.98 -8.60 0.35
N SER A 254 19.57 -8.47 1.61
CA SER A 254 18.56 -9.31 2.25
C SER A 254 17.33 -8.47 2.59
N VAL A 255 16.15 -8.90 2.14
CA VAL A 255 14.92 -8.11 2.16
C VAL A 255 13.87 -8.81 3.03
N ALA A 256 13.55 -8.21 4.19
CA ALA A 256 12.50 -8.70 5.09
C ALA A 256 11.10 -8.11 4.82
N HIS A 257 11.02 -7.03 4.03
CA HIS A 257 9.77 -6.33 3.72
C HIS A 257 9.71 -5.98 2.23
N LEU A 258 8.60 -6.23 1.55
CA LEU A 258 8.41 -5.80 0.16
C LEU A 258 7.95 -4.34 0.14
N SER A 259 8.67 -3.51 -0.62
CA SER A 259 8.43 -2.08 -0.83
C SER A 259 9.35 -1.59 -1.96
N THR A 260 9.49 -0.26 -2.09
CA THR A 260 10.60 0.37 -2.82
C THR A 260 11.85 0.41 -1.94
N TYR A 261 12.99 0.08 -2.54
CA TYR A 261 14.33 0.10 -1.98
C TYR A 261 15.23 1.02 -2.80
N ALA A 262 16.17 1.70 -2.14
CA ALA A 262 17.16 2.54 -2.81
C ALA A 262 18.45 2.63 -2.02
N ALA A 263 19.58 2.78 -2.73
CA ALA A 263 20.87 3.12 -2.14
C ALA A 263 21.56 4.20 -2.98
N ALA A 264 22.29 5.10 -2.31
CA ALA A 264 22.90 6.25 -2.98
C ALA A 264 24.17 6.73 -2.26
N LEU A 265 24.98 7.54 -2.95
CA LEU A 265 26.21 8.14 -2.42
C LEU A 265 26.16 9.68 -2.45
N PRO A 266 26.68 10.39 -1.41
CA PRO A 266 27.15 9.83 -0.15
C PRO A 266 26.00 9.16 0.60
N ALA A 267 26.30 8.06 1.29
CA ALA A 267 25.29 7.35 2.05
C ALA A 267 24.80 8.24 3.19
N VAL A 268 23.47 8.38 3.30
CA VAL A 268 22.83 9.20 4.32
C VAL A 268 22.15 8.25 5.31
N PRO A 269 22.42 8.36 6.62
CA PRO A 269 21.64 7.61 7.60
C PRO A 269 20.18 8.06 7.51
N ALA A 270 19.28 7.08 7.54
CA ALA A 270 17.84 7.31 7.66
C ALA A 270 17.46 7.66 9.12
#